data_AF-K2CM55-F1
#
_entry.id   AF-K2CM55-F1
#
_cell.length_a   1.000
_cell.length_b   1.000
_cell.length_c   1.000
_cell.angle_alpha   90.00
_cell.angle_beta   90.00
_cell.angle_gamma   90.00
#
_symmetry.space_group_name_H-M   'P 1'
#
loop_
_entity.id
_entity.type
_entity.pdbx_description
1 polymer ?
#
loop_
_entity_poly.entity_id
_entity_poly.type
_entity_poly.pdbx_seq_one_letter_code
_entity_poly.pdbx_strand_id
1 'polypeptide(L)' 'MNNNNSKKAFRLLFAEKLMDLGNIVATAFVFSQFISEKQFSLQLFTLGFIIAIISYVISYLVIK' A
#
# COMPACT_ATOMS: atom_id res chain seq x y z
N MET A 1 23.57 17.08 -15.73
CA MET A 1 22.89 15.96 -15.05
C MET A 1 21.62 15.63 -15.81
N ASN A 2 21.52 14.41 -16.37
CA ASN A 2 20.43 14.04 -17.27
C ASN A 2 19.09 13.93 -16.49
N ASN A 3 18.16 14.86 -16.73
CA ASN A 3 16.89 15.03 -16.00
C ASN A 3 16.04 13.73 -15.93
N ASN A 4 16.16 12.87 -16.94
CA ASN A 4 15.41 11.61 -17.02
C ASN A 4 15.81 10.58 -15.95
N ASN A 5 17.08 10.57 -15.52
CA ASN A 5 17.55 9.62 -14.50
C ASN A 5 17.02 9.98 -13.11
N SER A 6 16.92 11.28 -12.81
CA SER A 6 16.35 11.79 -11.56
C SER A 6 14.85 11.45 -11.45
N LYS A 7 14.09 11.66 -12.54
CA LYS A 7 12.66 11.32 -12.60
C LYS A 7 12.41 9.82 -12.41
N LYS A 8 13.23 8.96 -13.03
CA LYS A 8 13.12 7.50 -12.88
C LYS A 8 13.43 7.05 -11.45
N ALA A 9 14.48 7.60 -10.84
CA ALA A 9 14.82 7.31 -9.45
C ALA A 9 13.71 7.75 -8.49
N PHE A 10 13.13 8.93 -8.70
CA PHE A 10 12.00 9.41 -7.91
C PHE A 10 10.76 8.51 -8.05
N ARG A 11 10.40 8.10 -9.27
CA ARG A 11 9.26 7.19 -9.51
C ARG A 11 9.45 5.84 -8.80
N LEU A 12 10.67 5.29 -8.82
CA LEU A 12 11.00 4.06 -8.11
C LEU A 12 10.85 4.22 -6.59
N LEU A 13 11.46 5.27 -6.01
CA LEU A 13 11.34 5.54 -4.58
C LEU A 13 9.89 5.79 -4.15
N PHE A 14 9.12 6.51 -4.97
CA PHE A 14 7.71 6.74 -4.70
C PHE A 14 6.91 5.44 -4.72
N ALA A 15 7.10 4.60 -5.74
CA ALA A 15 6.39 3.32 -5.85
C ALA A 15 6.75 2.36 -4.71
N GLU A 16 8.03 2.34 -4.30
CA GLU A 16 8.50 1.57 -3.15
C GLU A 16 7.80 2.05 -1.86
N LYS A 17 7.83 3.37 -1.59
CA LYS A 17 7.18 3.95 -0.40
C LYS A 17 5.66 3.76 -0.41
N LEU A 18 5.02 3.81 -1.57
CA LEU A 18 3.59 3.57 -1.70
C LEU A 18 3.24 2.11 -1.39
N MET A 19 4.11 1.18 -1.78
CA MET A 19 3.94 -0.25 -1.49
C MET A 19 4.16 -0.52 0.01
N ASP A 20 5.18 0.10 0.63
CA ASP A 20 5.39 0.07 2.08
C ASP A 20 4.15 0.59 2.83
N LEU A 21 3.60 1.73 2.41
CA LEU A 21 2.42 2.33 3.02
C LEU A 21 1.19 1.44 2.87
N GLY A 22 0.97 0.88 1.68
CA GLY A 22 -0.12 -0.08 1.43
C GLY A 22 -0.04 -1.29 2.35
N ASN A 23 1.16 -1.86 2.52
CA ASN A 23 1.40 -2.98 3.41
C ASN A 23 1.14 -2.63 4.87
N ILE A 24 1.63 -1.47 5.34
CA ILE A 24 1.39 -0.99 6.72
C ILE A 24 -0.11 -0.82 6.96
N VAL A 25 -0.84 -0.19 6.04
CA VAL A 25 -2.27 0.04 6.18
C VAL A 25 -3.03 -1.29 6.18
N ALA A 26 -2.76 -2.18 5.22
CA ALA A 26 -3.40 -3.49 5.17
C ALA A 26 -3.15 -4.30 6.45
N THR A 27 -1.91 -4.30 6.92
CA THR A 27 -1.50 -4.95 8.17
C THR A 27 -2.24 -4.35 9.37
N ALA A 28 -2.29 -3.01 9.47
CA ALA A 28 -3.01 -2.33 10.53
C ALA A 28 -4.52 -2.68 10.52
N PHE A 29 -5.14 -2.77 9.34
CA PHE A 29 -6.53 -3.20 9.22
C PHE A 29 -6.74 -4.64 9.69
N VAL A 30 -5.85 -5.56 9.32
CA VAL A 30 -5.90 -6.96 9.77
C VAL A 30 -5.71 -7.06 11.28
N PHE A 31 -4.67 -6.39 11.83
CA PHE A 31 -4.38 -6.43 13.27
C PHE A 31 -5.39 -5.66 14.12
N SER A 32 -6.04 -4.62 13.58
CA SER A 32 -7.07 -3.85 14.29
C SER A 32 -8.25 -4.74 14.73
N GLN A 33 -8.48 -5.84 14.02
CA GLN A 33 -9.53 -6.80 14.35
C GLN A 33 -9.23 -7.61 15.61
N PHE A 34 -7.97 -7.71 16.02
CA PHE A 34 -7.55 -8.42 17.22
C PHE A 34 -7.38 -7.48 18.43
N ILE A 35 -7.30 -6.16 18.19
CA ILE A 35 -7.17 -5.15 19.24
C ILE A 35 -8.55 -4.72 19.76
N SER A 36 -9.58 -4.79 18.92
CA SER A 36 -10.95 -4.50 19.34
C SER A 36 -11.60 -5.76 19.92
N GLU A 37 -12.28 -5.66 21.07
CA GLU A 37 -13.13 -6.74 21.62
C GLU A 37 -14.33 -7.10 20.72
N LYS A 38 -14.45 -6.46 19.55
CA LYS A 38 -15.45 -6.75 18.53
C LYS A 38 -15.06 -7.99 17.72
N GLN A 39 -16.06 -8.82 17.42
CA GLN A 39 -15.93 -9.99 16.54
C GLN A 39 -15.27 -9.61 15.21
N PHE A 40 -14.54 -10.57 14.63
CA PHE A 40 -13.90 -10.44 13.31
C PHE A 40 -14.86 -9.81 12.30
N SER A 41 -14.47 -8.67 11.72
CA SER A 41 -15.28 -7.92 10.76
C SER A 41 -14.78 -8.20 9.36
N LEU A 42 -15.51 -9.04 8.65
CA LEU A 42 -15.18 -9.40 7.27
C LEU A 42 -15.12 -8.16 6.36
N GLN A 43 -15.94 -7.13 6.63
CA GLN A 43 -15.90 -5.84 5.96
C GLN A 43 -14.52 -5.15 6.11
N LEU A 44 -14.03 -4.98 7.34
CA LEU A 44 -12.74 -4.32 7.59
C LEU A 44 -11.57 -5.12 6.98
N PHE A 45 -11.68 -6.45 6.97
CA PHE A 45 -10.66 -7.32 6.38
C PHE A 45 -10.60 -7.14 4.85
N THR A 46 -11.76 -7.20 4.20
CA THR A 46 -11.85 -6.97 2.74
C THR A 46 -11.41 -5.56 2.35
N LEU A 47 -11.68 -4.55 3.17
CA LEU A 47 -11.25 -3.17 2.94
C LEU A 47 -9.72 -3.05 2.98
N GLY A 48 -9.06 -3.66 3.98
CA GLY A 48 -7.60 -3.74 4.05
C GLY A 48 -6.99 -4.45 2.83
N PHE A 49 -7.62 -5.53 2.36
CA PHE A 49 -7.17 -6.25 1.16
C PHE A 49 -7.33 -5.42 -0.12
N ILE A 50 -8.44 -4.71 -0.28
CA ILE A 50 -8.67 -3.79 -1.41
C ILE A 50 -7.62 -2.69 -1.42
N ILE A 51 -7.29 -2.10 -0.27
CA ILE A 51 -6.24 -1.07 -0.16
C ILE A 51 -4.89 -1.63 -0.59
N ALA A 52 -4.52 -2.85 -0.15
CA ALA A 52 -3.28 -3.49 -0.57
C ALA A 52 -3.19 -3.65 -2.09
N ILE A 53 -4.27 -4.10 -2.74
CA ILE A 53 -4.35 -4.25 -4.19
C ILE A 53 -4.22 -2.89 -4.88
N ILE A 54 -4.93 -1.87 -4.40
CA ILE A 54 -4.86 -0.51 -4.98
C ILE A 54 -3.44 0.04 -4.90
N SER A 55 -2.79 -0.07 -3.74
CA SER A 55 -1.40 0.37 -3.58
C SER A 55 -0.46 -0.37 -4.53
N TYR A 56 -0.64 -1.68 -4.69
CA TYR A 56 0.14 -2.47 -5.64
C TYR A 56 -0.05 -2.01 -7.09
N VAL A 57 -1.31 -1.80 -7.52
CA VAL A 57 -1.64 -1.35 -8.88
C VAL A 57 -1.06 0.03 -9.15
N ILE A 58 -1.20 0.98 -8.21
CA ILE A 58 -0.66 2.33 -8.37
C ILE A 58 0.87 2.29 -8.42
N SER A 59 1.53 1.54 -7.53
CA SER A 59 3.00 1.38 -7.56
C SER A 59 3.47 0.82 -8.90
N TYR A 60 2.77 -0.19 -9.43
CA TYR A 60 3.09 -0.76 -10.75
C TYR A 60 2.93 0.27 -11.89
N LEU A 61 1.87 1.06 -11.89
CA LEU A 61 1.62 2.10 -12.89
C LEU A 61 2.64 3.25 -12.82
N VAL A 62 3.14 3.57 -11.62
CA VAL A 62 4.15 4.63 -11.45
C VAL A 62 5.53 4.17 -11.94
N ILE A 63 5.85 2.89 -11.78
CA ILE A 63 7.11 2.30 -12.27
C ILE A 63 7.11 2.20 -13.79
N LYS A 64 5.95 1.90 -14.40
CA LYS A 64 5.76 1.83 -15.86
C LYS A 64 5.89 3.21 -16.52
#